data_AF-A0A6A5TKC2-F1
#
_entry.id   AF-A0A6A5TKC2-F1
#
_cell.length_a   1.000
_cell.length_b   1.000
_cell.length_c   1.000
_cell.angle_alpha   90.00
_cell.angle_beta   90.00
_cell.angle_gamma   90.00
#
_symmetry.space_group_name_H-M   'P 1'
#
loop_
_entity.id
_entity.type
_entity.pdbx_description
1 polymer ?
#
loop_
_entity_poly.entity_id
_entity_poly.type
_entity_poly.pdbx_seq_one_letter_code
_entity_poly.pdbx_strand_id
1 'polypeptide(L)'
;MSSIIGRTAFRAAPRLRATPMPMARRWASGTAAAEDRQASKEAIKTGAKRDPELYVLLAIMSGIFGVAGWHFSRSPTSASSERSVAEAANSKPWEEGGGEGKYQYHPGGDPNAPKKDAPSALNTVIIPNVTLPKELHEAYNKWGKDGY
;
A
#
# COMPACT_ATOMS: atom_id res chain seq x y z
N MET A 1 -7.75 -74.26 27.46
CA MET A 1 -7.65 -73.39 26.28
C MET A 1 -8.17 -72.02 26.67
N SER A 2 -7.33 -71.00 26.43
CA SER A 2 -7.53 -69.56 26.55
C SER A 2 -8.96 -69.05 26.34
N SER A 3 -9.40 -68.08 27.14
CA SER A 3 -9.38 -66.68 26.69
C SER A 3 -9.87 -65.73 27.77
N ILE A 4 -9.05 -64.71 27.98
CA ILE A 4 -9.23 -63.51 28.79
C ILE A 4 -10.47 -62.74 28.31
N ILE A 5 -11.37 -62.35 29.23
CA ILE A 5 -12.36 -61.30 28.96
C ILE A 5 -12.17 -60.22 30.03
N GLY A 6 -11.84 -59.03 29.53
CA GLY A 6 -11.25 -57.92 30.27
C GLY A 6 -12.21 -57.28 31.28
N ARG A 7 -11.65 -56.94 32.44
CA ARG A 7 -12.26 -56.06 33.42
C ARG A 7 -12.26 -54.63 32.87
N THR A 8 -13.40 -54.17 32.37
CA THR A 8 -13.60 -52.74 32.05
C THR A 8 -13.87 -51.99 33.36
N ALA A 9 -12.85 -51.30 33.86
CA ALA A 9 -12.99 -50.40 35.00
C ALA A 9 -13.82 -49.18 34.57
N PHE A 10 -15.02 -49.03 35.15
CA PHE A 10 -15.77 -47.78 35.09
C PHE A 10 -15.00 -46.71 35.86
N ARG A 11 -14.23 -45.90 35.12
CA ARG A 11 -13.56 -44.70 35.66
C ARG A 11 -14.62 -43.63 35.82
N ALA A 12 -15.03 -43.36 37.05
CA ALA A 12 -15.88 -42.23 37.40
C ALA A 12 -15.21 -40.92 36.93
N ALA A 13 -15.84 -40.20 36.01
CA ALA A 13 -15.41 -38.87 35.61
C ALA A 13 -15.63 -37.88 36.77
N PRO A 14 -14.66 -37.00 37.08
CA PRO A 14 -14.87 -35.96 38.08
C PRO A 14 -15.91 -34.97 37.55
N ARG A 15 -16.93 -34.69 38.35
CA ARG A 15 -17.91 -33.64 38.08
C ARG A 15 -17.19 -32.29 38.07
N LEU A 16 -17.12 -31.64 36.91
CA LEU A 16 -16.67 -30.25 36.81
C LEU A 16 -17.67 -29.37 37.57
N ARG A 17 -17.31 -29.01 38.81
CA ARG A 17 -18.02 -28.01 39.59
C ARG A 17 -17.70 -26.65 38.97
N ALA A 18 -18.63 -26.11 38.19
CA ALA A 18 -18.54 -24.74 37.72
C ALA A 18 -18.58 -23.80 38.94
N THR A 19 -17.42 -23.30 39.36
CA THR A 19 -17.33 -22.15 40.24
C THR A 19 -17.93 -20.95 39.52
N PRO A 20 -18.96 -20.26 40.06
CA PRO A 20 -19.39 -18.99 39.51
C PRO A 20 -18.24 -17.99 39.71
N MET A 21 -17.41 -17.83 38.68
CA MET A 21 -16.50 -16.70 38.59
C MET A 21 -17.38 -15.44 38.61
N PRO A 22 -17.15 -14.47 39.51
CA PRO A 22 -17.91 -13.23 39.51
C PRO A 22 -17.62 -12.47 38.21
N MET A 23 -18.46 -12.68 37.19
CA MET A 23 -18.54 -11.96 35.92
C MET A 23 -19.02 -10.50 36.09
N ALA A 24 -18.85 -9.93 37.28
CA ALA A 24 -19.35 -8.61 37.67
C ALA A 24 -18.25 -7.74 38.33
N ARG A 25 -16.99 -7.88 37.92
CA ARG A 25 -15.91 -6.99 38.36
C ARG A 25 -14.96 -6.54 37.25
N ARG A 26 -15.45 -6.42 36.01
CA ARG A 26 -14.64 -5.96 34.87
C ARG A 26 -14.91 -4.51 34.43
N TRP A 27 -15.84 -3.81 35.07
CA TRP A 27 -16.30 -2.48 34.63
C TRP A 27 -16.53 -1.47 35.78
N ALA A 28 -15.87 -1.66 36.92
CA ALA A 28 -15.93 -0.73 38.06
C ALA A 28 -14.53 -0.31 38.54
N SER A 29 -13.59 -0.11 37.61
CA SER A 29 -12.22 0.33 37.91
C SER A 29 -11.74 1.41 36.94
N GLY A 30 -12.61 2.36 36.58
CA GLY A 30 -12.21 3.50 35.74
C GLY A 30 -11.16 4.41 36.40
N THR A 31 -11.18 4.52 37.73
CA THR A 31 -10.26 5.35 38.51
C THR A 31 -9.12 4.51 39.11
N ALA A 32 -9.43 3.42 39.80
CA ALA A 32 -8.40 2.53 40.38
C ALA A 32 -7.48 1.89 39.31
N ALA A 33 -8.02 1.44 38.16
CA ALA A 33 -7.16 0.91 37.09
C ALA A 33 -6.50 2.01 36.23
N ALA A 34 -6.87 3.28 36.43
CA ALA A 34 -6.15 4.41 35.85
C ALA A 34 -5.01 4.84 36.78
N GLU A 35 -5.24 4.89 38.08
CA GLU A 35 -4.23 5.13 39.12
C GLU A 35 -3.17 4.02 39.13
N ASP A 36 -3.56 2.75 39.09
CA ASP A 36 -2.63 1.62 38.99
C ASP A 36 -1.78 1.69 37.71
N ARG A 37 -2.36 2.15 36.59
CA ARG A 37 -1.62 2.36 35.33
C ARG A 37 -0.69 3.56 35.42
N GLN A 38 -1.08 4.64 36.10
CA GLN A 38 -0.24 5.81 36.31
C GLN A 38 0.95 5.46 37.23
N ALA A 39 0.71 4.79 38.35
CA ALA A 39 1.73 4.28 39.25
C ALA A 39 2.68 3.30 38.53
N SER A 40 2.15 2.41 37.69
CA SER A 40 2.97 1.51 36.86
C SER A 40 3.83 2.28 35.85
N LYS A 41 3.29 3.31 35.19
CA LYS A 41 4.05 4.18 34.27
C LYS A 41 5.15 4.94 34.99
N GLU A 42 4.90 5.42 36.21
CA GLU A 42 5.89 6.12 37.03
C GLU A 42 6.98 5.19 37.53
N ALA A 43 6.63 3.97 37.95
CA ALA A 43 7.61 2.93 38.30
C ALA A 43 8.51 2.57 37.11
N ILE A 44 7.92 2.41 35.91
CA ILE A 44 8.68 2.16 34.68
C ILE A 44 9.57 3.36 34.32
N LYS A 45 9.08 4.60 34.42
CA LYS A 45 9.90 5.80 34.19
C LYS A 45 11.05 5.92 35.19
N THR A 46 10.82 5.54 36.44
CA THR A 46 11.83 5.60 37.50
C THR A 46 12.91 4.53 37.28
N GLY A 47 12.51 3.32 36.88
CA GLY A 47 13.44 2.26 36.46
C GLY A 47 14.23 2.67 35.21
N ALA A 48 13.55 3.17 34.18
CA ALA A 48 14.18 3.57 32.93
C ALA A 48 15.19 4.71 33.06
N LYS A 49 15.06 5.57 34.09
CA LYS A 49 16.03 6.64 34.39
C LYS A 49 17.27 6.14 35.14
N ARG A 50 17.18 5.00 35.82
CA ARG A 50 18.30 4.45 36.60
C ARG A 50 19.31 3.69 35.73
N ASP A 51 18.87 3.18 34.58
CA ASP A 51 19.70 2.34 33.71
C ASP A 51 20.36 3.19 32.61
N PRO A 52 21.68 3.46 32.69
CA PRO A 52 22.36 4.32 31.72
C PRO A 52 22.38 3.74 30.30
N GLU A 53 22.29 2.41 30.16
CA GLU A 53 22.27 1.69 28.89
C GLU A 53 21.03 2.01 28.05
N LEU A 54 19.90 2.32 28.70
CA LEU A 54 18.67 2.68 28.01
C LEU A 54 18.78 4.01 27.27
N TYR A 55 19.64 4.93 27.71
CA TYR A 55 19.91 6.17 26.96
C TYR A 55 20.68 5.89 25.66
N VAL A 56 21.62 4.94 25.69
CA VAL A 56 22.35 4.52 24.49
C VAL A 56 21.41 3.84 23.50
N LEU A 57 20.54 2.94 23.99
CA LEU A 57 19.53 2.31 23.16
C LEU A 57 18.55 3.32 22.57
N LEU A 58 18.11 4.31 23.36
CA LEU A 58 17.22 5.38 22.91
C LEU A 58 17.87 6.24 21.82
N ALA A 59 19.15 6.57 21.96
CA ALA A 59 19.89 7.31 20.94
C ALA A 59 19.95 6.53 19.61
N ILE A 60 20.22 5.22 19.65
CA ILE A 60 20.29 4.39 18.44
C ILE A 60 18.91 4.26 17.78
N MET A 61 17.87 3.95 18.57
CA MET A 61 16.51 3.80 18.05
C MET A 61 15.99 5.11 17.46
N SER A 62 16.13 6.24 18.18
CA SER A 62 15.73 7.55 17.64
C SER A 62 16.50 7.94 16.38
N GLY A 63 17.79 7.59 16.29
CA GLY A 63 18.58 7.78 15.07
C GLY A 63 18.04 6.98 13.89
N ILE A 64 17.80 5.67 14.06
CA ILE A 64 17.27 4.81 13.00
C ILE A 64 15.87 5.26 12.55
N PHE A 65 14.96 5.49 13.50
CA PHE A 65 13.60 5.96 13.18
C PHE A 65 13.59 7.38 12.60
N GLY A 66 14.51 8.25 13.02
CA GLY A 66 14.67 9.59 12.45
C GLY A 66 15.14 9.55 11.00
N VAL A 67 16.16 8.73 10.69
CA VAL A 67 16.64 8.55 9.32
C VAL A 67 15.56 7.90 8.44
N ALA A 68 14.90 6.86 8.95
CA ALA A 68 13.80 6.22 8.24
C ALA A 68 12.65 7.22 7.98
N GLY A 69 12.22 7.96 9.00
CA GLY A 69 11.18 8.98 8.89
C GLY A 69 11.55 10.10 7.92
N TRP A 70 12.80 10.56 7.94
CA TRP A 70 13.30 11.53 6.97
C TRP A 70 13.28 10.98 5.54
N HIS A 71 13.73 9.75 5.35
CA HIS A 71 13.73 9.09 4.04
C HIS A 71 12.29 8.91 3.50
N PHE A 72 11.36 8.45 4.33
CA PHE A 72 9.95 8.31 3.95
C PHE A 72 9.22 9.65 3.76
N SER A 73 9.62 10.70 4.48
CA SER A 73 9.08 12.04 4.26
C SER A 73 9.54 12.64 2.93
N ARG A 74 10.79 12.36 2.51
CA ARG A 74 11.35 12.85 1.25
C ARG A 74 10.95 12.00 0.05
N SER A 75 10.69 10.73 0.28
CA SER A 75 10.24 9.76 -0.71
C SER A 75 8.87 9.24 -0.28
N PRO A 76 7.79 10.04 -0.45
CA PRO A 76 6.45 9.56 -0.17
C PRO A 76 6.25 8.29 -0.98
N THR A 77 5.93 7.19 -0.29
CA THR A 77 5.60 5.91 -0.91
C THR A 77 4.22 6.05 -1.57
N SER A 78 4.16 6.83 -2.65
CA SER A 78 2.97 6.92 -3.49
C SER A 78 2.81 5.58 -4.19
N ALA A 79 1.66 4.94 -4.00
CA ALA A 79 1.28 3.71 -4.67
C ALA A 79 0.89 3.97 -6.13
N SER A 80 1.66 4.80 -6.84
CA SER A 80 1.43 5.07 -8.25
C SER A 80 2.35 4.18 -9.08
N SER A 81 1.76 3.34 -9.92
CA SER A 81 2.47 2.60 -10.97
C SER A 81 3.02 3.53 -12.06
N GLU A 82 2.81 4.84 -11.95
CA GLU A 82 3.35 5.82 -12.87
C GLU A 82 4.83 6.12 -12.52
N ARG A 83 5.72 5.64 -13.38
CA ARG A 83 7.13 6.05 -13.33
C ARG A 83 7.24 7.40 -14.02
N SER A 84 7.93 8.36 -13.42
CA SER A 84 8.29 9.59 -14.13
C SER A 84 9.18 9.21 -15.31
N VAL A 85 8.66 9.43 -16.52
CA VAL A 85 9.39 9.13 -17.75
C VAL A 85 10.10 10.40 -18.18
N ALA A 86 11.42 10.31 -18.40
CA ALA A 86 12.21 11.44 -18.85
C ALA A 86 11.74 11.89 -20.24
N GLU A 87 11.24 13.12 -20.32
CA GLU A 87 10.90 13.78 -21.57
C GLU A 87 12.18 14.13 -22.32
N ALA A 88 12.17 14.01 -23.64
CA ALA A 88 13.31 14.40 -24.46
C ALA A 88 13.41 15.93 -24.53
N ALA A 89 14.62 16.46 -24.30
CA ALA A 89 14.89 17.90 -24.41
C ALA A 89 14.47 18.44 -25.79
N ASN A 90 13.83 19.62 -25.80
CA ASN A 90 13.35 20.34 -27.00
C ASN A 90 12.35 19.55 -27.87
N SER A 91 11.71 18.51 -27.34
CA SER A 91 10.67 17.78 -28.09
C SER A 91 9.29 18.43 -27.99
N LYS A 92 9.10 19.34 -27.04
CA LYS A 92 7.81 20.00 -26.78
C LYS A 92 7.52 21.02 -27.88
N PRO A 93 6.37 20.96 -28.55
CA PRO A 93 6.04 21.87 -29.65
C PRO A 93 5.78 23.32 -29.23
N TRP A 94 5.56 23.57 -27.93
CA TRP A 94 5.34 24.91 -27.38
C TRP A 94 6.62 25.58 -26.85
N GLU A 95 7.76 24.89 -26.86
CA GLU A 95 9.05 25.46 -26.47
C GLU A 95 9.74 26.10 -27.69
N GLU A 96 10.57 27.13 -27.46
CA GLU A 96 11.33 27.79 -28.52
C GLU A 96 12.41 26.84 -29.07
N GLY A 97 12.35 26.52 -30.37
CA GLY A 97 13.19 25.47 -30.97
C GLY A 97 12.66 24.03 -30.74
N GLY A 98 11.39 23.92 -30.33
CA GLY A 98 10.67 22.68 -30.14
C GLY A 98 10.42 21.88 -31.42
N GLY A 99 10.21 20.57 -31.28
CA GLY A 99 9.87 19.66 -32.39
C GLY A 99 8.52 19.97 -33.05
N GLU A 100 8.42 19.72 -34.35
CA GLU A 100 7.23 19.92 -35.18
C GLU A 100 6.27 18.71 -35.03
N GLY A 101 5.74 18.47 -33.83
CA GLY A 101 4.86 17.32 -33.60
C GLY A 101 4.60 16.94 -32.15
N LYS A 102 4.28 15.65 -31.94
CA LYS A 102 4.09 15.11 -30.58
C LYS A 102 5.42 15.19 -29.83
N TYR A 103 5.37 15.55 -28.55
CA TYR A 103 6.56 15.50 -27.71
C TYR A 103 7.10 14.07 -27.63
N GLN A 104 8.40 13.94 -27.37
CA GLN A 104 9.10 12.67 -27.35
C GLN A 104 9.58 12.36 -25.94
N TYR A 105 9.69 11.08 -25.63
CA TYR A 105 10.15 10.62 -24.33
C TYR A 105 11.13 9.46 -24.46
N HIS A 106 11.91 9.23 -23.42
CA HIS A 106 12.83 8.12 -23.30
C HIS A 106 12.15 6.94 -22.57
N PRO A 107 11.88 5.80 -23.24
CA PRO A 107 11.25 4.66 -22.59
C PRO A 107 12.04 4.19 -21.36
N GLY A 108 11.34 3.95 -20.24
CA GLY A 108 11.98 3.53 -18.99
C GLY A 108 12.78 4.63 -18.26
N GLY A 109 12.80 5.86 -18.79
CA GLY A 109 13.52 6.98 -18.19
C GLY A 109 15.05 6.93 -18.40
N ASP A 110 15.55 6.11 -19.33
CA ASP A 110 16.97 6.08 -19.71
C ASP A 110 17.26 7.09 -20.83
N PRO A 111 18.02 8.17 -20.57
CA PRO A 111 18.33 9.20 -21.58
C PRO A 111 19.08 8.67 -22.81
N ASN A 112 19.72 7.49 -22.72
CA ASN A 112 20.44 6.87 -23.83
C ASN A 112 19.54 6.00 -24.72
N ALA A 113 18.33 5.66 -24.26
CA ALA A 113 17.39 4.88 -25.04
C ALA A 113 16.83 5.70 -26.22
N PRO A 114 16.46 5.05 -27.35
CA PRO A 114 15.86 5.73 -28.48
C PRO A 114 14.56 6.44 -28.07
N LYS A 115 14.41 7.68 -28.53
CA LYS A 115 13.23 8.52 -28.27
C LYS A 115 11.99 7.89 -28.92
N LYS A 116 10.87 7.89 -28.21
CA LYS A 116 9.56 7.49 -28.73
C LYS A 116 8.59 8.66 -28.68
N ASP A 117 7.71 8.71 -29.67
CA ASP A 117 6.65 9.72 -29.71
C ASP A 117 5.61 9.45 -28.63
N ALA A 118 5.14 10.53 -27.98
CA ALA A 118 4.09 10.45 -27.00
C ALA A 118 2.76 10.01 -27.63
N PRO A 119 1.88 9.36 -26.83
CA PRO A 119 0.48 9.20 -27.24
C PRO A 119 -0.15 10.56 -27.56
N SER A 120 -1.07 10.60 -28.53
CA SER A 120 -1.75 11.86 -28.90
C SER A 120 -2.58 12.38 -27.72
N ALA A 121 -2.61 13.72 -27.57
CA ALA A 121 -3.48 14.38 -26.60
C ALA A 121 -4.98 14.13 -26.85
N LEU A 122 -5.35 13.78 -28.10
CA LEU A 122 -6.69 13.40 -28.47
C LEU A 122 -6.81 11.88 -28.50
N ASN A 123 -7.73 11.34 -27.68
CA ASN A 123 -8.12 9.94 -27.75
C ASN A 123 -9.01 9.75 -28.99
N THR A 124 -8.48 9.11 -30.04
CA THR A 124 -9.24 8.78 -31.24
C THR A 124 -9.73 7.34 -31.14
N VAL A 125 -11.05 7.16 -30.97
CA VAL A 125 -11.68 5.83 -31.02
C VAL A 125 -12.21 5.60 -32.42
N ILE A 126 -11.61 4.67 -33.15
CA ILE A 126 -12.11 4.21 -34.45
C ILE A 126 -13.08 3.06 -34.16
N ILE A 127 -14.37 3.26 -34.46
CA ILE A 127 -15.40 2.21 -34.33
C ILE A 127 -15.59 1.56 -35.71
N PRO A 128 -15.09 0.35 -35.94
CA PRO A 128 -15.32 -0.36 -37.19
C PRO A 128 -16.78 -0.84 -37.27
N ASN A 129 -17.32 -0.97 -38.48
CA ASN A 129 -18.59 -1.64 -38.76
C ASN A 129 -19.82 -1.02 -38.05
N VAL A 130 -19.95 0.31 -38.12
CA VAL A 130 -21.16 1.02 -37.71
C VAL A 130 -22.21 0.98 -38.83
N THR A 131 -23.45 0.63 -38.49
CA THR A 131 -24.58 0.68 -39.43
C THR A 131 -25.13 2.10 -39.48
N LEU A 132 -24.59 2.93 -40.37
CA LEU A 132 -25.13 4.26 -40.66
C LEU A 132 -26.18 4.18 -41.78
N PRO A 133 -27.20 5.06 -41.78
CA PRO A 133 -28.03 5.31 -42.95
C PRO A 133 -27.17 5.60 -44.19
N LYS A 134 -27.63 5.16 -45.37
CA LYS A 134 -26.87 5.20 -46.63
C LYS A 134 -26.27 6.58 -46.92
N GLU A 135 -27.03 7.64 -46.71
CA GLU A 135 -26.61 9.03 -46.94
C GLU A 135 -25.37 9.42 -46.10
N LEU A 136 -25.37 9.06 -44.81
CA LEU A 136 -24.26 9.35 -43.91
C LEU A 136 -23.07 8.41 -44.14
N HIS A 137 -23.34 7.17 -44.53
CA HIS A 137 -22.30 6.22 -44.91
C HIS A 137 -21.52 6.74 -46.12
N GLU A 138 -22.19 7.14 -47.20
CA GLU A 138 -21.51 7.66 -48.39
C GLU A 138 -20.80 9.00 -48.13
N ALA A 139 -21.33 9.87 -47.26
CA ALA A 139 -20.70 11.15 -46.94
C ALA A 139 -19.41 10.99 -46.11
N TYR A 140 -19.47 10.24 -45.00
CA TYR A 140 -18.40 10.17 -44.01
C TYR A 140 -17.50 8.93 -44.14
N ASN A 141 -17.82 7.99 -45.02
CA ASN A 141 -16.91 6.87 -45.28
C ASN A 141 -15.65 7.37 -45.99
N LYS A 142 -14.51 7.12 -45.33
CA LYS A 142 -13.17 7.42 -45.82
C LYS A 142 -12.58 6.26 -46.62
N TRP A 143 -13.10 5.04 -46.44
CA TRP A 143 -12.57 3.84 -47.07
C TRP A 143 -13.15 3.66 -48.49
N GLY A 144 -12.28 3.65 -49.49
CA GLY A 144 -12.63 3.40 -50.90
C GLY A 144 -12.90 4.63 -51.76
N LYS A 145 -12.50 5.84 -51.33
CA LYS A 145 -12.51 7.06 -52.15
C LYS A 145 -11.08 7.43 -52.54
N ASP A 146 -10.89 7.90 -53.77
CA ASP A 146 -9.57 8.34 -54.24
C ASP A 146 -9.14 9.62 -53.50
N GLY A 147 -8.00 9.56 -52.80
CA GLY A 147 -7.36 10.71 -52.15
C GLY A 147 -7.38 10.75 -50.62
N TYR A 148 -7.76 9.65 -49.94
CA TYR A 148 -7.59 9.45 -48.49
C TYR A 148 -6.86 8.14 -48.18
#